data_AF-A0A9X2MB13-F1
#
_entry.id   AF-A0A9X2MB13-F1
#
_cell.length_a   1.000
_cell.length_b   1.000
_cell.length_c   1.000
_cell.angle_alpha   90.00
_cell.angle_beta   90.00
_cell.angle_gamma   90.00
#
_symmetry.space_group_name_H-M   'P 1'
#
loop_
_entity.id
_entity.type
_entity.pdbx_description
1 polymer ?
#
loop_
_entity_poly.entity_id
_entity_poly.type
_entity_poly.pdbx_seq_one_letter_code
_entity_poly.pdbx_strand_id
1 'polypeptide(L)'
;MSREIMFYGEKGILNSIILDIQGDIAKQKQFLRSIILADKSKLNWVDNVYTVKYFMGPYLDQFGSPDMIMEAITINDDKYVLFVNAKLTPYHESALSMEQIENKNNDYLPRTYRNNCKKINVQLSLLYRFVEAYKNNPLDVKDISSIIIEESTVSSSYNDDMERKLEDWTIMDYWNRNFEDAKDYYFVALTNDLKDIIDEKNLNSKLFPYNNSCMMPPIGNEKWELNKGKFGITTYDTLVHKNVISKDNGYYKDTSDLMLLSPPTIADYKKRRSPEVLVNIDTDKWKENQAELYNIMNDMKDLDTEFKLFIKSFIDSVEYNH
;
A
#
# COMPACT_ATOMS: atom_id res chain seq x y z
N MET A 1 12.92 -22.85 5.57
CA MET A 1 14.05 -22.18 4.90
C MET A 1 14.14 -20.78 5.47
N SER A 2 15.33 -20.36 5.91
CA SER A 2 15.62 -18.97 6.20
C SER A 2 15.42 -18.17 4.90
N ARG A 3 14.60 -17.11 4.92
CA ARG A 3 14.42 -16.24 3.76
C ARG A 3 15.42 -15.09 3.87
N GLU A 4 16.25 -14.93 2.84
CA GLU A 4 17.36 -13.94 2.81
C GLU A 4 16.90 -12.51 2.46
N ILE A 5 15.64 -12.34 2.05
CA ILE A 5 15.07 -11.06 1.65
C ILE A 5 13.99 -10.64 2.64
N MET A 6 14.17 -9.46 3.24
CA MET A 6 13.20 -8.83 4.13
C MET A 6 12.48 -7.70 3.40
N PHE A 7 11.15 -7.75 3.36
CA PHE A 7 10.34 -6.69 2.79
C PHE A 7 9.93 -5.67 3.87
N TYR A 8 9.84 -4.39 3.51
CA TYR A 8 9.43 -3.30 4.41
C TYR A 8 8.45 -2.31 3.75
N GLY A 9 7.61 -1.67 4.58
CA GLY A 9 6.57 -0.71 4.19
C GLY A 9 5.31 -1.31 3.54
N GLU A 10 4.39 -0.43 3.12
CA GLU A 10 3.13 -0.76 2.44
C GLU A 10 3.37 -1.61 1.17
N LYS A 11 4.38 -1.26 0.38
CA LYS A 11 4.80 -2.06 -0.78
C LYS A 11 5.39 -3.42 -0.37
N GLY A 12 6.13 -3.46 0.73
CA GLY A 12 6.74 -4.69 1.23
C GLY A 12 5.70 -5.72 1.66
N ILE A 13 4.68 -5.29 2.40
CA ILE A 13 3.59 -6.19 2.78
C ILE A 13 2.79 -6.66 1.58
N LEU A 14 2.56 -5.79 0.59
CA LEU A 14 1.87 -6.19 -0.63
C LEU A 14 2.69 -7.21 -1.45
N ASN A 15 3.99 -6.97 -1.64
CA ASN A 15 4.90 -7.93 -2.26
C ASN A 15 4.85 -9.29 -1.57
N SER A 16 4.83 -9.30 -0.23
CA SER A 16 4.77 -10.54 0.55
C SER A 16 3.48 -11.33 0.31
N ILE A 17 2.33 -10.63 0.19
CA ILE A 17 1.05 -11.25 -0.16
C ILE A 17 1.11 -11.85 -1.56
N ILE A 18 1.64 -11.11 -2.53
CA ILE A 18 1.72 -11.58 -3.92
C ILE A 18 2.61 -12.82 -4.03
N LEU A 19 3.77 -12.84 -3.37
CA LEU A 19 4.64 -14.01 -3.35
C LEU A 19 3.98 -15.25 -2.73
N ASP A 20 3.04 -15.08 -1.80
CA ASP A 20 2.31 -16.19 -1.17
C ASP A 20 1.14 -16.74 -2.02
N ILE A 21 0.66 -15.97 -3.01
CA ILE A 21 -0.49 -16.34 -3.86
C ILE A 21 -0.13 -16.49 -5.34
N GLN A 22 1.05 -16.05 -5.78
CA GLN A 22 1.49 -16.15 -7.17
C GLN A 22 1.50 -17.62 -7.62
N GLY A 23 0.87 -17.90 -8.75
CA GLY A 23 0.73 -19.26 -9.30
C GLY A 23 -0.41 -20.08 -8.68
N ASP A 24 -1.07 -19.60 -7.63
CA ASP A 24 -2.25 -20.22 -7.03
C ASP A 24 -3.52 -19.45 -7.41
N ILE A 25 -4.10 -19.78 -8.56
CA ILE A 25 -5.29 -19.10 -9.07
C ILE A 25 -6.48 -19.16 -8.09
N ALA A 26 -6.56 -20.18 -7.25
CA ALA A 26 -7.64 -20.30 -6.26
C ALA A 26 -7.49 -19.22 -5.17
N LYS A 27 -6.27 -19.02 -4.66
CA LYS A 27 -5.97 -17.91 -3.73
C LYS A 27 -6.11 -16.55 -4.37
N GLN A 28 -5.71 -16.39 -5.63
CA GLN A 28 -5.87 -15.13 -6.36
C GLN A 28 -7.34 -14.76 -6.56
N LYS A 29 -8.19 -15.73 -6.93
CA LYS A 29 -9.65 -15.54 -6.93
C LYS A 29 -10.17 -15.20 -5.54
N GLN A 30 -9.67 -15.87 -4.50
CA GLN A 30 -10.11 -15.61 -3.13
C GLN A 30 -9.72 -14.21 -2.64
N PHE A 31 -8.56 -13.68 -3.06
CA PHE A 31 -8.18 -12.28 -2.88
C PHE A 31 -9.21 -11.36 -3.54
N LEU A 32 -9.53 -11.58 -4.82
CA LEU A 32 -10.51 -10.78 -5.53
C LEU A 32 -11.91 -10.85 -4.88
N ARG A 33 -12.36 -12.04 -4.45
CA ARG A 33 -13.62 -12.24 -3.70
C ARG A 33 -13.61 -11.60 -2.30
N SER A 34 -12.45 -11.18 -1.79
CA SER A 34 -12.36 -10.47 -0.51
C SER A 34 -12.76 -9.00 -0.62
N ILE A 35 -12.73 -8.44 -1.83
CA ILE A 35 -13.06 -7.04 -2.08
C ILE A 35 -14.57 -6.84 -2.02
N ILE A 36 -14.98 -5.89 -1.18
CA ILE A 36 -16.35 -5.37 -1.12
C ILE A 36 -16.35 -3.97 -1.74
N LEU A 37 -17.25 -3.75 -2.69
CA LEU A 37 -17.40 -2.47 -3.38
C LEU A 37 -18.20 -1.46 -2.55
N ALA A 38 -18.07 -0.16 -2.82
CA ALA A 38 -18.72 0.88 -2.04
C ALA A 38 -20.25 0.89 -2.19
N ASP A 39 -20.77 0.33 -3.29
CA ASP A 39 -22.20 0.01 -3.46
C ASP A 39 -22.63 -1.27 -2.74
N LYS A 40 -21.73 -1.90 -1.98
CA LYS A 40 -21.90 -3.12 -1.18
C LYS A 40 -21.96 -4.39 -2.02
N SER A 41 -21.74 -4.30 -3.33
CA SER A 41 -21.67 -5.45 -4.21
C SER A 41 -20.30 -6.14 -4.13
N LYS A 42 -20.21 -7.32 -4.73
CA LYS A 42 -18.97 -8.07 -4.94
C LYS A 42 -18.63 -8.06 -6.43
N LEU A 43 -17.36 -8.28 -6.75
CA LEU A 43 -16.92 -8.47 -8.14
C LEU A 43 -17.57 -9.74 -8.74
N ASN A 44 -18.49 -9.56 -9.68
CA ASN A 44 -19.33 -10.64 -10.22
C ASN A 44 -18.63 -11.53 -11.26
N TRP A 45 -17.44 -11.15 -11.71
CA TRP A 45 -16.66 -11.82 -12.76
C TRP A 45 -15.54 -12.73 -12.22
N VAL A 46 -15.31 -12.73 -10.91
CA VAL A 46 -14.14 -13.39 -10.28
C VAL A 46 -14.09 -14.89 -10.53
N ASP A 47 -15.24 -15.56 -10.55
CA ASP A 47 -15.30 -17.02 -10.76
C ASP A 47 -14.77 -17.43 -12.13
N ASN A 48 -14.86 -16.53 -13.12
CA ASN A 48 -14.41 -16.75 -14.49
C ASN A 48 -12.95 -16.37 -14.72
N VAL A 49 -12.23 -15.83 -13.73
CA VAL A 49 -10.82 -15.46 -13.88
C VAL A 49 -9.97 -16.71 -14.13
N TYR A 50 -9.03 -16.68 -15.07
CA TYR A 50 -8.06 -17.77 -15.24
C TYR A 50 -6.62 -17.30 -15.07
N THR A 51 -6.35 -16.01 -15.27
CA THR A 51 -5.03 -15.41 -15.13
C THR A 51 -5.13 -14.12 -14.33
N VAL A 52 -4.16 -13.91 -13.44
CA VAL A 52 -3.93 -12.63 -12.76
C VAL A 52 -2.48 -12.22 -12.92
N LYS A 53 -2.23 -11.00 -13.42
CA LYS A 53 -0.90 -10.38 -13.48
C LYS A 53 -0.82 -9.22 -12.49
N TYR A 54 0.39 -8.95 -12.03
CA TYR A 54 0.67 -7.92 -11.03
C TYR A 54 1.74 -6.96 -11.55
N PHE A 55 1.46 -5.68 -11.49
CA PHE A 55 2.42 -4.61 -11.78
C PHE A 55 2.68 -3.84 -10.49
N MET A 56 3.87 -4.04 -9.90
CA MET A 56 4.18 -3.55 -8.56
C MET A 56 4.72 -2.13 -8.58
N GLY A 57 4.11 -1.26 -7.78
CA GLY A 57 4.56 0.10 -7.49
C GLY A 57 4.79 1.03 -8.69
N PRO A 58 3.93 1.04 -9.73
CA PRO A 58 4.17 1.91 -10.89
C PRO A 58 4.01 3.39 -10.53
N TYR A 59 4.64 4.23 -11.34
CA TYR A 59 4.58 5.68 -11.22
C TYR A 59 3.72 6.24 -12.35
N LEU A 60 2.66 6.97 -12.01
CA LEU A 60 1.71 7.59 -12.95
C LEU A 60 1.82 9.12 -12.89
N ASP A 61 3.04 9.63 -12.73
CA ASP A 61 3.34 11.06 -12.61
C ASP A 61 2.44 11.80 -11.62
N GLN A 62 1.65 12.76 -12.12
CA GLN A 62 0.82 13.64 -11.31
C GLN A 62 -0.45 12.96 -10.80
N PHE A 63 -0.80 11.80 -11.33
CA PHE A 63 -1.87 10.95 -10.83
C PHE A 63 -1.44 10.07 -9.65
N GLY A 64 -0.15 10.10 -9.30
CA GLY A 64 0.39 9.40 -8.13
C GLY A 64 0.98 8.05 -8.47
N SER A 65 1.09 7.18 -7.47
CA SER A 65 1.78 5.90 -7.61
C SER A 65 0.99 4.85 -6.85
N PRO A 66 0.19 4.02 -7.53
CA PRO A 66 -0.48 2.94 -6.85
C PRO A 66 0.55 1.95 -6.31
N ASP A 67 0.26 1.28 -5.19
CA ASP A 67 1.18 0.27 -4.67
C ASP A 67 1.24 -0.97 -5.58
N MET A 68 0.14 -1.25 -6.28
CA MET A 68 0.04 -2.33 -7.25
C MET A 68 -1.10 -2.07 -8.25
N ILE A 69 -0.93 -2.59 -9.45
CA ILE A 69 -2.01 -2.76 -10.43
C ILE A 69 -2.16 -4.25 -10.68
N MET A 70 -3.38 -4.76 -10.49
CA MET A 70 -3.76 -6.13 -10.84
C MET A 70 -4.48 -6.14 -12.16
N GLU A 71 -4.07 -7.02 -13.06
CA GLU A 71 -4.79 -7.36 -14.27
C GLU A 71 -5.43 -8.74 -14.07
N ALA A 72 -6.75 -8.83 -14.11
CA ALA A 72 -7.48 -10.09 -14.04
C ALA A 72 -8.15 -10.38 -15.40
N ILE A 73 -7.84 -11.54 -15.97
CA ILE A 73 -8.34 -11.97 -17.28
C ILE A 73 -9.29 -13.14 -17.06
N THR A 74 -10.51 -13.02 -17.59
CA THR A 74 -11.55 -14.06 -17.52
C THR A 74 -11.48 -15.03 -18.68
N ILE A 75 -12.09 -16.20 -18.58
CA ILE A 75 -12.13 -17.24 -19.64
C ILE A 75 -12.71 -16.75 -20.98
N ASN A 76 -13.43 -15.62 -20.97
CA ASN A 76 -13.96 -14.97 -22.18
C ASN A 76 -13.00 -13.88 -22.71
N ASP A 77 -11.77 -13.84 -22.20
CA ASP A 77 -10.75 -12.81 -22.42
C ASP A 77 -11.18 -11.38 -22.02
N ASP A 78 -12.26 -11.23 -21.24
CA ASP A 78 -12.57 -9.94 -20.61
C ASP A 78 -11.46 -9.59 -19.61
N LYS A 79 -10.91 -8.38 -19.75
CA LYS A 79 -9.83 -7.84 -18.93
C LYS A 79 -10.35 -6.82 -17.92
N TYR A 80 -10.02 -7.03 -16.65
CA TYR A 80 -10.37 -6.15 -15.54
C TYR A 80 -9.10 -5.65 -14.86
N VAL A 81 -9.03 -4.34 -14.60
CA VAL A 81 -7.86 -3.71 -13.99
C VAL A 81 -8.22 -3.21 -12.59
N LEU A 82 -7.42 -3.54 -11.58
CA LEU A 82 -7.61 -3.07 -10.22
C LEU A 82 -6.36 -2.33 -9.75
N PHE A 83 -6.51 -1.06 -9.41
CA PHE A 83 -5.48 -0.31 -8.70
C PHE A 83 -5.62 -0.58 -7.21
N VAL A 84 -4.54 -1.01 -6.55
CA VAL A 84 -4.53 -1.34 -5.13
C VAL A 84 -3.57 -0.42 -4.40
N ASN A 85 -4.07 0.27 -3.37
CA ASN A 85 -3.25 1.01 -2.41
C ASN A 85 -3.34 0.36 -1.04
N ALA A 86 -2.18 0.03 -0.49
CA ALA A 86 -2.02 -0.63 0.78
C ALA A 86 -1.75 0.41 1.88
N LYS A 87 -2.33 0.21 3.06
CA LYS A 87 -2.03 0.97 4.27
C LYS A 87 -1.75 0.03 5.42
N LEU A 88 -0.74 0.35 6.23
CA LEU A 88 -0.44 -0.40 7.46
C LEU A 88 -1.34 0.01 8.63
N THR A 89 -2.12 1.08 8.47
CA THR A 89 -3.11 1.56 9.44
C THR A 89 -4.54 1.35 8.92
N PRO A 90 -5.54 1.42 9.82
CA PRO A 90 -6.95 1.42 9.45
C PRO A 90 -7.31 2.53 8.45
N TYR A 91 -8.36 2.31 7.66
CA TYR A 91 -8.83 3.25 6.63
C TYR A 91 -9.10 4.64 7.22
N HIS A 92 -9.79 4.71 8.35
CA HIS A 92 -10.18 5.99 8.96
C HIS A 92 -8.98 6.84 9.40
N GLU A 93 -7.85 6.23 9.78
CA GLU A 93 -6.60 6.94 10.12
C GLU A 93 -5.82 7.35 8.86
N SER A 94 -5.87 6.49 7.84
CA SER A 94 -5.22 6.70 6.55
C SER A 94 -5.94 7.66 5.62
N ALA A 95 -7.24 7.87 5.83
CA ALA A 95 -8.07 8.76 5.03
C ALA A 95 -7.90 10.22 5.45
N LEU A 96 -8.17 11.12 4.52
CA LEU A 96 -8.41 12.52 4.81
C LEU A 96 -9.88 12.67 5.20
N SER A 97 -10.13 13.20 6.40
CA SER A 97 -11.45 13.72 6.75
C SER A 97 -11.65 15.08 6.08
N MET A 98 -12.62 15.15 5.19
CA MET A 98 -12.92 16.31 4.37
C MET A 98 -14.10 17.11 4.93
N GLU A 99 -14.21 18.35 4.49
CA GLU A 99 -15.33 19.23 4.83
C GLU A 99 -16.08 19.59 3.55
N GLN A 100 -17.34 19.99 3.71
CA GLN A 100 -18.12 20.46 2.58
C GLN A 100 -17.61 21.80 2.08
N ILE A 101 -17.57 21.96 0.76
CA ILE A 101 -17.15 23.18 0.10
C ILE A 101 -18.38 23.84 -0.54
N GLU A 102 -18.83 24.98 0.01
CA GLU A 102 -20.07 25.65 -0.40
C GLU A 102 -20.10 26.01 -1.89
N ASN A 103 -19.00 26.52 -2.43
CA ASN A 103 -18.86 26.89 -3.84
C ASN A 103 -18.64 25.70 -4.79
N LYS A 104 -18.74 24.46 -4.29
CA LYS A 104 -18.66 23.21 -5.07
C LYS A 104 -19.89 22.33 -4.77
N ASN A 105 -21.08 22.91 -4.78
CA ASN A 105 -22.34 22.22 -4.51
C ASN A 105 -22.36 21.44 -3.18
N ASN A 106 -21.64 21.91 -2.17
CA ASN A 106 -21.46 21.23 -0.87
C ASN A 106 -20.82 19.83 -0.98
N ASP A 107 -20.00 19.59 -2.00
CA ASP A 107 -19.19 18.37 -2.11
C ASP A 107 -18.15 18.29 -0.99
N TYR A 108 -17.87 17.08 -0.52
CA TYR A 108 -16.79 16.78 0.41
C TYR A 108 -15.48 16.63 -0.37
N LEU A 109 -14.68 17.70 -0.39
CA LEU A 109 -13.42 17.75 -1.13
C LEU A 109 -12.27 18.18 -0.20
N PRO A 110 -11.01 17.82 -0.53
CA PRO A 110 -9.87 18.35 0.18
C PRO A 110 -9.80 19.87 0.02
N ARG A 111 -9.67 20.62 1.14
CA ARG A 111 -9.38 22.06 1.09
C ARG A 111 -8.05 22.34 0.38
N THR A 112 -7.09 21.42 0.51
CA THR A 112 -5.84 21.42 -0.23
C THR A 112 -5.38 19.99 -0.46
N TYR A 113 -4.85 19.72 -1.64
CA TYR A 113 -4.21 18.45 -1.96
C TYR A 113 -2.74 18.42 -1.53
N ARG A 114 -2.13 19.59 -1.27
CA ARG A 114 -0.74 19.69 -0.79
C ARG A 114 -0.62 18.93 0.52
N ASN A 115 0.35 18.01 0.59
CA ASN A 115 0.59 17.08 1.71
C ASN A 115 -0.53 16.05 1.98
N ASN A 116 -1.66 16.10 1.28
CA ASN A 116 -2.78 15.17 1.44
C ASN A 116 -2.84 14.10 0.35
N CYS A 117 -2.05 14.20 -0.73
CA CYS A 117 -2.02 13.20 -1.79
C CYS A 117 -1.63 11.78 -1.35
N LYS A 118 -1.06 11.61 -0.15
CA LYS A 118 -0.73 10.28 0.43
C LYS A 118 -1.88 9.65 1.23
N LYS A 119 -2.98 10.37 1.43
CA LYS A 119 -4.17 9.88 2.14
C LYS A 119 -4.94 8.92 1.24
N ILE A 120 -5.39 7.78 1.78
CA ILE A 120 -5.86 6.66 0.96
C ILE A 120 -7.04 7.03 0.06
N ASN A 121 -8.05 7.73 0.57
CA ASN A 121 -9.20 8.17 -0.21
C ASN A 121 -8.81 9.15 -1.33
N VAL A 122 -7.83 10.02 -1.08
CA VAL A 122 -7.27 10.93 -2.09
C VAL A 122 -6.45 10.17 -3.14
N GLN A 123 -5.66 9.17 -2.75
CA GLN A 123 -4.94 8.35 -3.71
C GLN A 123 -5.91 7.60 -4.64
N LEU A 124 -6.99 7.01 -4.09
CA LEU A 124 -8.02 6.34 -4.89
C LEU A 124 -8.71 7.30 -5.86
N SER A 125 -9.02 8.54 -5.45
CA SER A 125 -9.61 9.53 -6.37
C SER A 125 -8.65 9.95 -7.48
N LEU A 126 -7.34 10.07 -7.19
CA LEU A 126 -6.34 10.40 -8.21
C LEU A 126 -6.20 9.30 -9.27
N LEU A 127 -6.28 8.03 -8.86
CA LEU A 127 -6.27 6.89 -9.77
C LEU A 127 -7.54 6.81 -10.61
N TYR A 128 -8.69 7.15 -10.03
CA TYR A 128 -9.94 7.30 -10.78
C TYR A 128 -9.83 8.38 -11.86
N ARG A 129 -9.32 9.54 -11.47
CA ARG A 129 -9.05 10.67 -12.38
C ARG A 129 -8.10 10.31 -13.51
N PHE A 130 -7.10 9.48 -13.26
CA PHE A 130 -6.23 8.94 -14.31
C PHE A 130 -7.00 8.13 -15.35
N VAL A 131 -7.89 7.23 -14.92
CA VAL A 131 -8.70 6.42 -15.84
C VAL A 131 -9.69 7.29 -16.62
N GLU A 132 -10.28 8.30 -15.99
CA GLU A 132 -11.12 9.27 -16.71
C GLU A 132 -10.33 10.01 -17.79
N ALA A 133 -9.15 10.56 -17.44
CA ALA A 133 -8.28 11.23 -18.39
C ALA A 133 -7.87 10.29 -19.53
N TYR A 134 -7.51 9.04 -19.21
CA TYR A 134 -7.14 8.05 -20.22
C TYR A 134 -8.27 7.76 -21.21
N LYS A 135 -9.51 7.55 -20.72
CA LYS A 135 -10.67 7.24 -21.58
C LYS A 135 -11.11 8.43 -22.44
N ASN A 136 -10.90 9.65 -21.96
CA ASN A 136 -11.29 10.87 -22.66
C ASN A 136 -10.24 11.35 -23.66
N ASN A 137 -9.00 10.88 -23.57
CA ASN A 137 -7.98 11.12 -24.58
C ASN A 137 -8.05 9.98 -25.62
N PRO A 138 -8.68 10.16 -26.80
CA PRO A 138 -8.55 9.21 -27.87
C PRO A 138 -7.07 9.16 -28.29
N LEU A 139 -6.41 8.06 -27.98
CA LEU A 139 -5.05 7.81 -28.42
C LEU A 139 -5.04 7.83 -29.95
N ASP A 140 -4.47 8.86 -30.57
CA ASP A 140 -3.96 8.71 -31.92
C ASP A 140 -2.66 7.90 -31.77
N VAL A 141 -2.82 6.58 -31.84
CA VAL A 141 -1.79 5.57 -31.57
C VAL A 141 -0.67 5.71 -32.61
N LYS A 142 0.28 6.63 -32.37
CA LYS A 142 1.63 6.70 -32.98
C LYS A 142 2.48 7.91 -32.59
N ASP A 143 1.97 8.93 -31.91
CA ASP A 143 2.79 10.12 -31.64
C ASP A 143 3.54 10.02 -30.30
N ILE A 144 4.85 10.26 -30.33
CA ILE A 144 5.72 10.34 -29.13
C ILE A 144 5.34 11.54 -28.26
N SER A 145 4.55 12.49 -28.81
CA SER A 145 3.99 13.62 -28.06
C SER A 145 2.63 13.35 -27.41
N SER A 146 2.07 12.14 -27.48
CA SER A 146 0.83 11.83 -26.78
C SER A 146 1.04 12.02 -25.27
N ILE A 147 0.13 12.72 -24.61
CA ILE A 147 0.11 12.87 -23.15
C ILE A 147 -1.28 12.46 -22.67
N ILE A 148 -1.37 11.80 -21.51
CA ILE A 148 -2.66 11.64 -20.85
C ILE A 148 -2.83 12.85 -19.94
N ILE A 149 -3.81 13.70 -20.26
CA ILE A 149 -4.07 14.95 -19.56
C ILE A 149 -5.54 15.01 -19.12
N GLU A 150 -5.80 15.46 -17.90
CA GLU A 150 -7.16 15.77 -17.47
C GLU A 150 -7.75 16.91 -18.28
N GLU A 151 -9.00 16.76 -18.72
CA GLU A 151 -9.73 17.86 -19.33
C GLU A 151 -9.90 19.01 -18.33
N SER A 152 -9.72 20.25 -18.79
CA SER A 152 -9.82 21.46 -17.96
C SER A 152 -11.17 21.55 -17.23
N THR A 153 -12.27 21.22 -17.91
CA THR A 153 -13.63 21.17 -17.36
C THR A 153 -13.74 20.16 -16.22
N VAL A 154 -13.17 18.96 -16.38
CA VAL A 154 -13.15 17.91 -15.35
C VAL A 154 -12.27 18.32 -14.18
N SER A 155 -11.06 18.82 -14.44
CA SER A 155 -10.12 19.24 -13.39
C SER A 155 -10.71 20.34 -12.49
N SER A 156 -11.48 21.26 -13.08
CA SER A 156 -12.14 22.35 -12.37
C SER A 156 -13.21 21.88 -11.38
N SER A 157 -13.71 20.64 -11.50
CA SER A 157 -14.61 20.05 -10.51
C SER A 157 -13.90 19.70 -9.20
N TYR A 158 -12.59 19.46 -9.26
CA TYR A 158 -11.77 19.12 -8.10
C TYR A 158 -11.18 20.40 -7.49
N ASN A 159 -11.23 20.52 -6.16
CA ASN A 159 -10.72 21.69 -5.43
C ASN A 159 -9.18 21.74 -5.37
N ASP A 160 -8.52 21.67 -6.52
CA ASP A 160 -7.08 21.85 -6.69
C ASP A 160 -6.65 22.68 -7.90
N ASP A 161 -7.56 23.00 -8.84
CA ASP A 161 -7.28 23.76 -10.06
C ASP A 161 -6.06 23.24 -10.85
N MET A 162 -5.84 21.91 -10.81
CA MET A 162 -4.71 21.26 -11.46
C MET A 162 -5.18 20.28 -12.54
N GLU A 163 -4.78 20.55 -13.79
CA GLU A 163 -4.85 19.61 -14.91
C GLU A 163 -3.69 18.61 -14.80
N ARG A 164 -3.97 17.40 -14.31
CA ARG A 164 -2.92 16.39 -14.13
C ARG A 164 -2.51 15.75 -15.44
N LYS A 165 -1.25 15.35 -15.49
CA LYS A 165 -0.60 14.77 -16.66
C LYS A 165 0.19 13.52 -16.31
N LEU A 166 0.18 12.57 -17.25
CA LEU A 166 1.15 11.50 -17.38
C LEU A 166 1.91 11.73 -18.70
N GLU A 167 3.21 11.94 -18.57
CA GLU A 167 4.18 12.23 -19.64
C GLU A 167 5.23 11.12 -19.77
N ASP A 168 5.33 10.19 -18.79
CA ASP A 168 6.19 9.02 -18.91
C ASP A 168 5.74 8.09 -20.05
N TRP A 169 6.43 8.22 -21.18
CA TRP A 169 6.24 7.40 -22.38
C TRP A 169 6.31 5.89 -22.12
N THR A 170 7.19 5.43 -21.23
CA THR A 170 7.36 4.00 -20.96
C THR A 170 6.10 3.43 -20.33
N ILE A 171 5.54 4.18 -19.38
CA ILE A 171 4.30 3.81 -18.70
C ILE A 171 3.12 3.91 -19.65
N MET A 172 3.06 4.95 -20.50
CA MET A 172 2.01 5.09 -21.50
C MET A 172 2.02 3.97 -22.54
N ASP A 173 3.17 3.64 -23.13
CA ASP A 173 3.29 2.55 -24.12
C ASP A 173 2.91 1.21 -23.48
N TYR A 174 3.35 0.96 -22.24
CA TYR A 174 2.91 -0.19 -21.47
C TYR A 174 1.39 -0.17 -21.26
N TRP A 175 0.83 0.98 -20.87
CA TRP A 175 -0.59 1.12 -20.57
C TRP A 175 -1.46 0.84 -21.80
N ASN A 176 -1.13 1.46 -22.94
CA ASN A 176 -1.86 1.28 -24.19
C ASN A 176 -1.80 -0.17 -24.66
N ARG A 177 -0.60 -0.78 -24.67
CA ARG A 177 -0.43 -2.17 -25.10
C ARG A 177 -1.18 -3.19 -24.24
N ASN A 178 -1.32 -2.90 -22.94
CA ASN A 178 -1.83 -3.88 -21.99
C ASN A 178 -3.26 -3.60 -21.51
N PHE A 179 -3.78 -2.38 -21.62
CA PHE A 179 -5.04 -1.98 -20.98
C PHE A 179 -6.01 -1.18 -21.89
N GLU A 180 -5.70 -0.96 -23.17
CA GLU A 180 -6.62 -0.32 -24.13
C GLU A 180 -7.99 -1.03 -24.22
N ASP A 181 -7.99 -2.36 -24.19
CA ASP A 181 -9.15 -3.25 -24.25
C ASP A 181 -9.73 -3.60 -22.87
N ALA A 182 -9.28 -2.95 -21.79
CA ALA A 182 -9.79 -3.24 -20.45
C ALA A 182 -11.29 -2.91 -20.35
N LYS A 183 -12.07 -3.91 -19.96
CA LYS A 183 -13.53 -3.83 -19.80
C LYS A 183 -13.92 -2.93 -18.66
N ASP A 184 -13.18 -2.98 -17.55
CA ASP A 184 -13.47 -2.18 -16.37
C ASP A 184 -12.25 -1.93 -15.48
N TYR A 185 -12.37 -0.90 -14.64
CA TYR A 185 -11.34 -0.42 -13.74
C TYR A 185 -11.88 -0.28 -12.32
N TYR A 186 -11.14 -0.77 -11.33
CA TYR A 186 -11.50 -0.70 -9.91
C TYR A 186 -10.38 -0.05 -9.08
N PHE A 187 -10.76 0.62 -7.99
CA PHE A 187 -9.86 1.35 -7.10
C PHE A 187 -10.02 0.81 -5.69
N VAL A 188 -9.02 0.06 -5.23
CA VAL A 188 -9.13 -0.81 -4.07
C VAL A 188 -8.21 -0.34 -2.95
N ALA A 189 -8.78 -0.13 -1.78
CA ALA A 189 -8.06 0.01 -0.53
C ALA A 189 -7.75 -1.36 0.09
N LEU A 190 -6.49 -1.61 0.45
CA LEU A 190 -6.08 -2.70 1.32
C LEU A 190 -5.60 -2.11 2.64
N THR A 191 -6.26 -2.42 3.74
CA THR A 191 -6.07 -1.71 5.02
C THR A 191 -5.90 -2.67 6.20
N ASN A 192 -5.41 -2.13 7.32
CA ASN A 192 -5.23 -2.88 8.56
C ASN A 192 -6.44 -2.80 9.51
N ASP A 193 -7.64 -2.64 8.96
CA ASP A 193 -8.89 -2.79 9.70
C ASP A 193 -9.16 -4.27 10.03
N LEU A 194 -10.02 -4.50 11.02
CA LEU A 194 -10.57 -5.83 11.31
C LEU A 194 -11.52 -6.26 10.19
N LYS A 195 -11.66 -7.57 9.95
CA LYS A 195 -12.57 -8.10 8.94
C LYS A 195 -14.02 -7.64 9.10
N ASP A 196 -14.41 -7.27 10.32
CA ASP A 196 -15.75 -6.82 10.69
C ASP A 196 -16.19 -5.57 9.93
N ILE A 197 -15.27 -4.72 9.44
CA ILE A 197 -15.65 -3.52 8.67
C ILE A 197 -16.28 -3.86 7.31
N ILE A 198 -16.01 -5.06 6.79
CA ILE A 198 -16.54 -5.56 5.51
C ILE A 198 -17.37 -6.85 5.67
N ASP A 199 -17.80 -7.15 6.90
CA ASP A 199 -18.80 -8.17 7.17
C ASP A 199 -20.17 -7.69 6.66
N GLU A 200 -20.93 -8.57 6.01
CA GLU A 200 -22.25 -8.31 5.44
C GLU A 200 -23.20 -7.64 6.46
N LYS A 201 -23.10 -8.01 7.74
CA LYS A 201 -23.91 -7.43 8.83
C LYS A 201 -23.59 -5.95 9.11
N ASN A 202 -22.38 -5.50 8.76
CA ASN A 202 -21.84 -4.19 9.10
C ASN A 202 -21.77 -3.23 7.90
N LEU A 203 -22.12 -3.66 6.69
CA LEU A 203 -22.06 -2.85 5.47
C LEU A 203 -22.97 -1.61 5.49
N ASN A 204 -23.98 -1.58 6.36
CA ASN A 204 -24.86 -0.42 6.58
C ASN A 204 -24.47 0.40 7.82
N SER A 205 -23.42 0.01 8.54
CA SER A 205 -22.98 0.67 9.77
C SER A 205 -21.94 1.74 9.50
N LYS A 206 -21.65 2.57 10.51
CA LYS A 206 -20.56 3.56 10.47
C LYS A 206 -19.16 2.93 10.37
N LEU A 207 -19.04 1.62 10.58
CA LEU A 207 -17.75 0.90 10.45
C LEU A 207 -17.32 0.77 9.00
N PHE A 208 -18.28 0.67 8.06
CA PHE A 208 -17.96 0.57 6.64
C PHE A 208 -17.56 1.96 6.11
N PRO A 209 -16.31 2.18 5.65
CA PRO A 209 -15.79 3.52 5.43
C PRO A 209 -16.58 4.35 4.41
N TYR A 210 -17.15 3.69 3.41
CA TYR A 210 -17.91 4.35 2.35
C TYR A 210 -19.32 4.80 2.75
N ASN A 211 -19.75 4.51 3.99
CA ASN A 211 -20.95 5.15 4.57
C ASN A 211 -20.63 6.52 5.19
N ASN A 212 -19.36 6.93 5.23
CA ASN A 212 -18.95 8.22 5.77
C ASN A 212 -18.56 9.19 4.64
N SER A 213 -19.46 10.13 4.32
CA SER A 213 -19.28 11.09 3.23
C SER A 213 -18.01 11.94 3.35
N CYS A 214 -17.53 12.21 4.57
CA CYS A 214 -16.31 13.00 4.76
C CYS A 214 -15.01 12.21 4.49
N MET A 215 -15.07 10.89 4.32
CA MET A 215 -13.89 10.02 4.11
C MET A 215 -13.96 9.20 2.81
N MET A 216 -15.00 9.41 2.01
CA MET A 216 -15.09 8.83 0.67
C MET A 216 -14.00 9.40 -0.26
N PRO A 217 -13.63 8.69 -1.33
CA PRO A 217 -12.84 9.25 -2.41
C PRO A 217 -13.48 10.54 -2.96
N PRO A 218 -12.76 11.68 -2.98
CA PRO A 218 -13.31 12.95 -3.43
C PRO A 218 -13.40 13.04 -4.95
N ILE A 219 -14.42 12.39 -5.53
CA ILE A 219 -14.70 12.44 -6.97
C ILE A 219 -15.92 13.31 -7.33
N GLY A 220 -16.52 13.98 -6.34
CA GLY A 220 -17.76 14.75 -6.49
C GLY A 220 -19.02 13.88 -6.36
N ASN A 221 -20.11 14.45 -5.84
CA ASN A 221 -21.32 13.68 -5.49
C ASN A 221 -21.97 12.98 -6.69
N GLU A 222 -22.09 13.67 -7.83
CA GLU A 222 -22.70 13.12 -9.04
C GLU A 222 -21.91 11.89 -9.54
N LYS A 223 -20.60 12.05 -9.73
CA LYS A 223 -19.73 10.96 -10.17
C LYS A 223 -19.67 9.83 -9.15
N TRP A 224 -19.73 10.13 -7.86
CA TRP A 224 -19.77 9.13 -6.81
C TRP A 224 -21.00 8.23 -6.94
N GLU A 225 -22.20 8.80 -7.09
CA GLU A 225 -23.41 7.97 -7.22
C GLU A 225 -23.39 7.06 -8.45
N LEU A 226 -22.80 7.55 -9.56
CA LEU A 226 -22.59 6.77 -10.78
C LEU A 226 -21.52 5.69 -10.64
N ASN A 227 -20.42 5.97 -9.93
CA ASN A 227 -19.19 5.16 -9.99
C ASN A 227 -18.76 4.55 -8.66
N LYS A 228 -19.53 4.66 -7.58
CA LYS A 228 -19.21 4.03 -6.28
C LYS A 228 -18.96 2.53 -6.38
N GLY A 229 -19.62 1.82 -7.30
CA GLY A 229 -19.35 0.41 -7.62
C GLY A 229 -17.95 0.12 -8.21
N LYS A 230 -17.13 1.14 -8.47
CA LYS A 230 -15.71 0.98 -8.87
C LYS A 230 -14.74 1.05 -7.69
N PHE A 231 -15.16 1.59 -6.56
CA PHE A 231 -14.32 1.72 -5.37
C PHE A 231 -14.54 0.53 -4.46
N GLY A 232 -13.47 -0.08 -3.99
CA GLY A 232 -13.54 -1.27 -3.16
C GLY A 232 -12.58 -1.24 -1.99
N ILE A 233 -12.87 -2.07 -1.01
CA ILE A 233 -12.01 -2.25 0.16
C ILE A 233 -11.88 -3.73 0.51
N THR A 234 -10.69 -4.12 0.92
CA THR A 234 -10.40 -5.35 1.63
C THR A 234 -9.43 -5.08 2.77
N THR A 235 -9.24 -6.05 3.66
CA THR A 235 -8.38 -5.90 4.83
C THR A 235 -7.41 -7.08 4.95
N TYR A 236 -6.25 -6.87 5.56
CA TYR A 236 -5.34 -7.97 5.84
C TYR A 236 -6.00 -9.06 6.71
N ASP A 237 -6.82 -8.65 7.68
CA ASP A 237 -7.54 -9.59 8.55
C ASP A 237 -8.55 -10.45 7.77
N THR A 238 -9.24 -9.86 6.79
CA THR A 238 -10.12 -10.61 5.87
C THR A 238 -9.33 -11.58 5.00
N LEU A 239 -8.17 -11.16 4.47
CA LEU A 239 -7.32 -12.03 3.66
C LEU A 239 -6.83 -13.24 4.47
N VAL A 240 -6.45 -13.04 5.73
CA VAL A 240 -6.09 -14.13 6.66
C VAL A 240 -7.29 -15.03 6.92
N HIS A 241 -8.45 -14.45 7.27
CA HIS A 241 -9.66 -15.21 7.58
C HIS A 241 -10.16 -16.05 6.40
N LYS A 242 -9.99 -15.54 5.17
CA LYS A 242 -10.35 -16.24 3.93
C LYS A 242 -9.27 -17.20 3.44
N ASN A 243 -8.21 -17.46 4.21
CA ASN A 243 -7.08 -18.31 3.86
C ASN A 243 -6.36 -17.90 2.56
N VAL A 244 -6.38 -16.61 2.22
CA VAL A 244 -5.59 -16.06 1.10
C VAL A 244 -4.12 -16.01 1.49
N ILE A 245 -3.85 -15.57 2.73
CA ILE A 245 -2.52 -15.44 3.34
C ILE A 245 -2.53 -16.04 4.75
N SER A 246 -1.36 -16.33 5.32
CA SER A 246 -1.23 -16.97 6.63
C SER A 246 -0.41 -16.12 7.59
N LYS A 247 -0.82 -16.06 8.86
CA LYS A 247 -0.02 -15.48 9.96
C LYS A 247 1.01 -16.46 10.53
N ASP A 248 1.00 -17.72 10.09
CA ASP A 248 1.84 -18.78 10.63
C ASP A 248 2.93 -19.23 9.64
N ASN A 249 2.77 -18.93 8.36
CA ASN A 249 3.71 -19.26 7.29
C ASN A 249 3.64 -18.25 6.14
N GLY A 250 4.49 -18.41 5.12
CA GLY A 250 4.46 -17.50 3.96
C GLY A 250 5.25 -16.21 4.19
N TYR A 251 5.57 -15.50 3.12
CA TYR A 251 6.28 -14.21 3.15
C TYR A 251 5.47 -13.18 3.95
N TYR A 252 4.14 -13.26 3.89
CA TYR A 252 3.26 -12.38 4.65
C TYR A 252 3.46 -12.53 6.16
N LYS A 253 3.64 -13.74 6.69
CA LYS A 253 3.95 -13.94 8.12
C LYS A 253 5.20 -13.17 8.54
N ASP A 254 6.31 -13.32 7.81
CA ASP A 254 7.57 -12.65 8.17
C ASP A 254 7.45 -11.12 8.09
N THR A 255 6.70 -10.63 7.12
CA THR A 255 6.52 -9.20 6.85
C THR A 255 5.53 -8.55 7.84
N SER A 256 4.44 -9.24 8.15
CA SER A 256 3.43 -8.79 9.11
C SER A 256 3.95 -8.82 10.55
N ASP A 257 4.79 -9.80 10.91
CA ASP A 257 5.53 -9.82 12.18
C ASP A 257 6.44 -8.60 12.37
N LEU A 258 6.86 -7.95 11.30
CA LEU A 258 7.68 -6.74 11.38
C LEU A 258 6.83 -5.46 11.44
N MET A 259 5.73 -5.40 10.69
CA MET A 259 5.03 -4.16 10.38
C MET A 259 3.61 -4.01 10.91
N LEU A 260 2.92 -5.12 11.15
CA LEU A 260 1.53 -5.12 11.62
C LEU A 260 1.40 -5.49 13.10
N LEU A 261 2.52 -5.64 13.81
CA LEU A 261 2.49 -5.84 15.25
C LEU A 261 1.82 -4.64 15.92
N SER A 262 0.84 -4.94 16.78
CA SER A 262 0.61 -4.12 17.96
C SER A 262 1.95 -4.01 18.70
N PRO A 263 2.34 -2.84 19.24
CA PRO A 263 3.62 -2.68 19.91
C PRO A 263 3.85 -3.86 20.87
N PRO A 264 5.03 -4.53 20.80
CA PRO A 264 5.26 -5.79 21.49
C PRO A 264 4.87 -5.64 22.96
N THR A 265 4.04 -6.54 23.47
CA THR A 265 3.67 -6.49 24.87
C THR A 265 4.91 -6.81 25.72
N ILE A 266 4.93 -6.37 26.97
CA ILE A 266 6.00 -6.75 27.93
C ILE A 266 6.13 -8.28 28.02
N ALA A 267 5.06 -9.04 27.74
CA ALA A 267 5.09 -10.50 27.70
C ALA A 267 5.85 -11.06 26.48
N ASP A 268 5.76 -10.42 25.31
CA ASP A 268 6.50 -10.80 24.10
C ASP A 268 8.00 -10.52 24.25
N TYR A 269 8.32 -9.40 24.91
CA TYR A 269 9.69 -9.06 25.30
C TYR A 269 10.30 -10.09 26.26
N LYS A 270 9.47 -10.68 27.13
CA LYS A 270 9.88 -11.74 28.06
C LYS A 270 10.01 -13.11 27.39
N LYS A 271 9.22 -13.41 26.35
CA LYS A 271 9.32 -14.66 25.57
C LYS A 271 10.58 -14.72 24.69
N ARG A 272 11.04 -13.59 24.13
CA ARG A 272 12.29 -13.53 23.34
C ARG A 272 13.57 -13.50 24.18
N ARG A 273 13.46 -13.48 25.52
CA ARG A 273 14.57 -13.61 26.46
C ARG A 273 14.62 -14.99 27.13
N SER A 274 14.41 -16.06 26.37
CA SER A 274 15.22 -17.26 26.62
C SER A 274 16.61 -16.87 26.14
N PRO A 275 17.56 -16.49 27.02
CA PRO A 275 18.85 -16.03 26.57
C PRO A 275 19.52 -17.23 25.91
N GLU A 276 19.71 -17.19 24.60
CA GLU A 276 20.89 -17.84 24.05
C GLU A 276 22.07 -17.19 24.78
N VAL A 277 22.68 -18.01 25.64
CA VAL A 277 23.71 -17.73 26.63
C VAL A 277 24.52 -16.47 26.31
N LEU A 278 24.22 -15.36 26.99
CA LEU A 278 25.17 -14.27 27.16
C LEU A 278 26.32 -14.83 28.00
N VAL A 279 27.44 -15.14 27.35
CA VAL A 279 28.67 -15.57 28.02
C VAL A 279 29.22 -14.37 28.78
N ASN A 280 29.34 -14.47 30.11
CA ASN A 280 30.05 -13.49 30.92
C ASN A 280 31.50 -13.41 30.44
N ILE A 281 31.94 -12.22 30.02
CA ILE A 281 33.33 -11.95 29.67
C ILE A 281 34.11 -11.82 30.98
N ASP A 282 35.07 -12.72 31.19
CA ASP A 282 35.98 -12.75 32.32
C ASP A 282 37.07 -11.69 32.12
N THR A 283 36.94 -10.55 32.82
CA THR A 283 37.85 -9.40 32.73
C THR A 283 39.25 -9.69 33.24
N ASP A 284 39.44 -10.78 34.00
CA ASP A 284 40.72 -11.16 34.59
C ASP A 284 41.71 -11.73 33.55
N LYS A 285 41.25 -11.93 32.30
CA LYS A 285 42.07 -12.45 31.18
C LYS A 285 42.40 -11.41 30.11
N TRP A 286 42.10 -10.14 30.37
CA TRP A 286 42.38 -9.08 29.41
C TRP A 286 43.89 -8.90 29.23
N LYS A 287 44.32 -8.71 27.98
CA LYS A 287 45.70 -8.30 27.69
C LYS A 287 45.85 -6.79 27.91
N GLU A 288 47.08 -6.32 28.18
CA GLU A 288 47.36 -4.91 28.51
C GLU A 288 46.78 -3.91 27.51
N ASN A 289 46.84 -4.22 26.22
CA ASN A 289 46.28 -3.41 25.15
C ASN A 289 44.75 -3.27 25.19
N GLN A 290 44.03 -4.26 25.73
CA GLN A 290 42.58 -4.21 25.91
C GLN A 290 42.18 -3.38 27.15
N ALA A 291 42.99 -3.45 28.21
CA ALA A 291 42.83 -2.61 29.39
C ALA A 291 43.16 -1.13 29.11
N GLU A 292 44.17 -0.86 28.28
CA GLU A 292 44.52 0.50 27.84
C GLU A 292 43.41 1.15 27.01
N LEU A 293 42.82 0.41 26.06
CA LEU A 293 41.69 0.87 25.25
C LEU A 293 40.46 1.20 26.11
N TYR A 294 40.16 0.37 27.12
CA TYR A 294 39.05 0.62 28.04
C TYR A 294 39.26 1.89 28.89
N ASN A 295 40.48 2.14 29.34
CA ASN A 295 40.80 3.34 30.12
C ASN A 295 40.78 4.61 29.25
N ILE A 296 41.29 4.53 28.02
CA ILE A 296 41.20 5.62 27.03
C ILE A 296 39.73 5.98 26.72
N MET A 297 38.84 4.98 26.69
CA MET A 297 37.40 5.20 26.51
C MET A 297 36.71 5.83 27.74
N ASN A 298 37.17 5.53 28.95
CA ASN A 298 36.64 6.10 30.19
C ASN A 298 37.04 7.57 30.40
N ASP A 299 38.19 7.99 29.86
CA ASP A 299 38.69 9.38 29.96
C ASP A 299 38.07 10.35 28.92
N MET A 300 37.38 9.84 27.89
CA MET A 300 36.65 10.66 26.90
C MET A 300 35.23 11.00 27.36
N LYS A 301 35.11 11.75 28.46
CA LYS A 301 33.80 12.12 29.04
C LYS A 301 32.98 13.12 28.22
N ASP A 302 33.58 13.89 27.31
CA ASP A 302 32.87 14.95 26.56
C ASP A 302 32.96 14.81 25.02
N LEU A 303 32.45 13.69 24.49
CA LEU A 303 32.16 13.56 23.05
C LEU A 303 30.76 12.95 22.84
N ASP A 304 30.09 13.45 21.80
CA ASP A 304 28.72 13.17 21.39
C ASP A 304 28.46 11.66 21.19
N THR A 305 27.24 11.23 21.49
CA THR A 305 26.80 9.83 21.56
C THR A 305 26.97 9.13 20.21
N GLU A 306 26.85 9.87 19.10
CA GLU A 306 27.08 9.35 17.74
C GLU A 306 28.55 9.01 17.47
N PHE A 307 29.51 9.78 17.99
CA PHE A 307 30.94 9.51 17.81
C PHE A 307 31.38 8.27 18.60
N LYS A 308 30.78 8.06 19.79
CA LYS A 308 30.98 6.84 20.60
C LYS A 308 30.43 5.59 19.90
N LEU A 309 29.26 5.71 19.25
CA LEU A 309 28.67 4.61 18.46
C LEU A 309 29.48 4.31 17.19
N PHE A 310 30.03 5.34 16.54
CA PHE A 310 30.91 5.17 15.38
C PHE A 310 32.22 4.45 15.75
N ILE A 311 32.92 4.86 16.81
CA ILE A 311 34.16 4.19 17.24
C ILE A 311 33.90 2.74 17.67
N LYS A 312 32.77 2.47 18.34
CA LYS A 312 32.37 1.09 18.67
C LYS A 312 32.16 0.26 17.41
N SER A 313 31.41 0.78 16.43
CA SER A 313 31.21 0.12 15.14
C SER A 313 32.51 -0.10 14.37
N PHE A 314 33.49 0.80 14.52
CA PHE A 314 34.79 0.69 13.86
C PHE A 314 35.68 -0.38 14.51
N ILE A 315 35.76 -0.43 15.84
CA ILE A 315 36.51 -1.48 16.55
C ILE A 315 35.90 -2.86 16.27
N ASP A 316 34.57 -2.99 16.33
CA ASP A 316 33.85 -4.22 16.00
C ASP A 316 34.09 -4.67 14.54
N SER A 317 34.42 -3.72 13.64
CA SER A 317 34.75 -4.01 12.24
C SER A 317 36.20 -4.48 12.02
N VAL A 318 37.12 -4.15 12.92
CA VAL A 318 38.55 -4.52 12.83
C VAL A 318 38.81 -5.93 13.37
N GLU A 319 37.99 -6.45 14.31
CA GLU A 319 38.14 -7.80 14.86
C GLU A 319 37.59 -8.94 13.98
N TYR A 320 36.95 -8.65 12.84
CA TYR A 320 36.45 -9.69 11.91
C TYR A 320 37.26 -9.84 10.62
N ASN A 321 38.40 -9.16 10.51
CA ASN A 321 39.40 -9.48 9.49
C ASN A 321 40.68 -9.99 10.14
N HIS A 322 40.61 -11.13 10.84
CA HIS A 322 41.65 -12.17 10.87
C HIS A 322 41.17 -13.48 11.51
#